data_AF-A0A1V5BXD8-F1
#
_entry.id   AF-A0A1V5BXD8-F1
#
_cell.length_a   1.000
_cell.length_b   1.000
_cell.length_c   1.000
_cell.angle_alpha   90.00
_cell.angle_beta   90.00
_cell.angle_gamma   90.00
#
_symmetry.space_group_name_H-M   'P 1'
#
loop_
_entity.id
_entity.type
_entity.pdbx_description
1 polymer ?
#
loop_
_entity_poly.entity_id
_entity_poly.type
_entity_poly.pdbx_seq_one_letter_code
_entity_poly.pdbx_strand_id
1 'polypeptide(L)'
;MEEHPLDHIKDKPFAIISCSIFILTIIAMALRPVFGYTLGFIAMWGAICIILFFELFKSKFTLEIPSVEQVLGELDWRAIFFYVSLFALVGGLEHAGVIKIISDAITPLIQKSLVVGSTVLYWITAPVVGIVEHDAYILTMLYVIRDLGHSQGINPWPLYWMLLWAGTLGSNFTIAGAPALFVAKSMGEKEDQRQVSLKEFLGITVPYVLISLVFCYIPAMLVWVLPFAK
;
A
#
# COMPACT_ATOMS: atom_id res chain seq x y z
N MET A 1 37.86 15.97 5.21
CA MET A 1 37.43 15.87 6.62
C MET A 1 36.54 14.65 6.67
N GLU A 2 36.97 13.59 7.33
CA GLU A 2 36.09 12.44 7.59
C GLU A 2 35.04 12.89 8.60
N GLU A 3 33.84 13.20 8.12
CA GLU A 3 32.71 13.47 8.99
C GLU A 3 32.32 12.15 9.67
N HIS A 4 32.62 12.03 10.97
CA HIS A 4 32.11 10.91 11.74
C HIS A 4 30.64 11.17 12.08
N PRO A 5 29.71 10.31 11.64
CA PRO A 5 28.26 10.53 11.79
C PRO A 5 27.81 10.64 13.26
N LEU A 6 28.62 10.15 14.20
CA LEU A 6 28.37 10.24 15.64
C LEU A 6 28.57 11.65 16.20
N ASP A 7 29.30 12.53 15.50
CA ASP A 7 29.59 13.90 15.96
C ASP A 7 28.40 14.85 15.71
N HIS A 8 27.44 14.46 14.86
CA HIS A 8 26.21 15.23 14.60
C HIS A 8 25.05 14.88 15.56
N ILE A 9 25.23 13.88 16.44
CA ILE A 9 24.20 13.49 17.41
C ILE A 9 24.25 14.45 18.60
N LYS A 10 23.35 15.44 18.59
CA LYS A 10 23.25 16.47 19.65
C LYS A 10 23.01 15.89 21.05
N ASP A 11 22.27 14.79 21.16
CA ASP A 11 21.96 14.11 22.43
C ASP A 11 21.84 12.60 22.20
N LYS A 12 22.83 11.85 22.69
CA LYS A 12 22.90 10.39 22.52
C LYS A 12 21.75 9.68 23.26
N PRO A 13 21.42 10.01 24.53
CA PRO A 13 20.24 9.46 25.21
C PRO A 13 18.94 9.64 24.43
N PHE A 14 18.66 10.85 23.92
CA PHE A 14 17.46 11.12 23.12
C PHE A 14 17.40 10.24 21.86
N ALA A 15 18.51 10.15 21.13
CA ALA A 15 18.60 9.35 19.91
C ALA A 15 18.40 7.86 20.18
N ILE A 16 19.06 7.31 21.20
CA ILE A 16 18.94 5.89 21.56
C ILE A 16 17.50 5.53 21.91
N ILE A 17 16.83 6.36 22.73
CA ILE A 17 15.46 6.10 23.15
C ILE A 17 14.50 6.18 21.97
N SER A 18 14.63 7.22 21.14
CA SER A 18 13.78 7.40 19.96
C SER A 18 13.94 6.24 18.97
N CYS A 19 15.18 5.86 18.63
CA CYS A 19 15.46 4.72 17.77
C CYS A 19 14.97 3.41 18.39
N SER A 20 15.12 3.23 19.70
CA SER A 20 14.67 2.01 20.38
C SER A 20 13.16 1.86 20.32
N ILE A 21 12.40 2.92 20.63
CA ILE A 21 10.93 2.90 20.56
C ILE A 21 10.45 2.70 19.11
N PHE A 22 11.13 3.32 18.14
CA PHE A 22 10.85 3.13 16.72
C PHE A 22 11.04 1.67 16.30
N ILE A 23 12.19 1.05 16.63
CA ILE A 23 12.47 -0.36 16.34
C ILE A 23 11.47 -1.27 17.04
N LEU A 24 11.13 -1.01 18.31
CA LEU A 24 10.13 -1.77 19.05
C LEU A 24 8.75 -1.69 18.37
N THR A 25 8.38 -0.52 17.87
CA THR A 25 7.12 -0.33 17.13
C THR A 25 7.11 -1.14 15.84
N ILE A 26 8.23 -1.15 15.08
CA ILE A 26 8.37 -1.99 13.88
C ILE A 26 8.25 -3.48 14.22
N ILE A 27 8.91 -3.94 15.28
CA ILE A 27 8.83 -5.34 15.72
C ILE A 27 7.39 -5.68 16.12
N ALA A 28 6.72 -4.79 16.86
CA ALA A 28 5.32 -4.98 17.23
C ALA A 28 4.40 -5.05 16.00
N MET A 29 4.64 -4.21 14.99
CA MET A 29 3.91 -4.26 13.71
C MET A 29 4.16 -5.56 12.95
N ALA A 30 5.38 -6.10 12.96
CA ALA A 30 5.69 -7.40 12.35
C ALA A 30 5.02 -8.56 13.11
N LEU A 31 4.95 -8.48 14.44
CA LEU A 31 4.28 -9.44 15.32
C LEU A 31 2.77 -9.23 15.44
N ARG A 32 2.19 -8.35 14.63
CA ARG A 32 0.74 -8.07 14.58
C ARG A 32 -0.14 -9.34 14.54
N PRO A 33 0.18 -10.42 13.79
CA PRO A 33 -0.62 -11.64 13.80
C PRO A 33 -0.73 -12.30 15.18
N VAL A 34 0.23 -12.09 16.07
CA VAL A 34 0.24 -12.62 17.45
C VAL A 34 -0.66 -11.78 18.36
N PHE A 35 -0.59 -10.45 18.22
CA PHE A 35 -1.35 -9.53 19.08
C PHE A 35 -2.81 -9.33 18.67
N GLY A 36 -3.14 -9.59 17.40
CA GLY A 36 -4.51 -9.43 16.88
C GLY A 36 -4.96 -7.97 16.69
N TYR A 37 -4.09 -6.99 16.90
CA TYR A 37 -4.39 -5.57 16.69
C TYR A 37 -4.18 -5.13 15.23
N THR A 38 -4.74 -3.98 14.86
CA THR A 38 -4.49 -3.37 13.53
C THR A 38 -3.15 -2.64 13.51
N LEU A 39 -2.53 -2.53 12.33
CA LEU A 39 -1.23 -1.84 12.15
C LEU A 39 -1.30 -0.39 12.65
N GLY A 40 -2.37 0.33 12.31
CA GLY A 40 -2.60 1.71 12.74
C GLY A 40 -2.67 1.86 14.26
N PHE A 41 -3.31 0.91 14.95
CA PHE A 41 -3.37 0.94 16.42
C PHE A 41 -2.00 0.82 17.06
N ILE A 42 -1.16 -0.11 16.57
CA ILE A 42 0.21 -0.31 17.06
C ILE A 42 1.07 0.94 16.81
N ALA A 43 0.98 1.52 15.61
CA ALA A 43 1.71 2.74 15.26
C ALA A 43 1.31 3.93 16.15
N MET A 44 0.01 4.15 16.39
CA MET A 44 -0.46 5.19 17.31
C MET A 44 0.03 4.95 18.73
N TRP A 45 0.03 3.71 19.22
CA TRP A 45 0.55 3.39 20.55
C TRP A 45 2.03 3.71 20.69
N GLY A 46 2.83 3.39 19.67
CA GLY A 46 4.25 3.77 19.61
C GLY A 46 4.45 5.29 19.64
N ALA A 47 3.66 6.04 18.85
CA ALA A 47 3.69 7.50 18.82
C ALA A 47 3.26 8.12 20.18
N ILE A 48 2.22 7.60 20.81
CA ILE A 48 1.77 8.05 22.13
C ILE A 48 2.82 7.74 23.19
N CYS A 49 3.44 6.55 23.16
CA CYS A 49 4.52 6.17 24.08
C CYS A 49 5.69 7.14 24.03
N ILE A 50 6.19 7.44 22.82
CA ILE A 50 7.36 8.30 22.66
C ILE A 50 7.05 9.73 23.10
N ILE A 51 5.87 10.24 22.76
CA ILE A 51 5.41 11.57 23.19
C ILE A 51 5.29 11.64 24.71
N LEU A 52 4.58 10.69 25.33
CA LEU A 52 4.40 10.67 26.79
C LEU A 52 5.73 10.51 27.53
N PHE A 53 6.61 9.64 27.04
CA PHE A 53 7.93 9.44 27.64
C PHE A 53 8.73 10.74 27.64
N PHE A 54 8.79 11.44 26.51
CA PHE A 54 9.55 12.68 26.42
C PHE A 54 8.91 13.85 27.18
N GLU A 55 7.59 13.93 27.24
CA GLU A 55 6.90 14.96 28.03
C GLU A 55 7.13 14.77 29.54
N LEU A 56 7.12 13.51 30.02
CA LEU A 56 7.36 13.18 31.44
C LEU A 56 8.82 13.37 31.87
N PHE A 57 9.78 13.09 30.99
CA PHE A 57 11.22 13.15 31.30
C PHE A 57 11.91 14.39 30.72
N LYS A 58 11.15 15.41 30.32
CA LYS A 58 11.62 16.64 29.67
C LYS A 58 12.77 17.33 30.41
N SER A 59 12.76 17.31 31.73
CA SER A 59 13.81 17.93 32.57
C SER A 59 15.16 17.20 32.57
N LYS A 60 15.24 15.98 32.03
CA LYS A 60 16.47 15.16 32.01
C LYS A 60 17.26 15.26 30.71
N PHE A 61 16.72 15.92 29.68
CA PHE A 61 17.37 16.03 28.38
C PHE A 61 17.90 17.44 28.14
N THR A 62 19.01 17.52 27.41
CA THR A 62 19.65 18.80 27.05
C THR A 62 19.07 19.43 25.80
N LEU A 63 18.33 18.65 25.00
CA LEU A 63 17.64 19.12 23.80
C LEU A 63 16.26 19.71 24.12
N GLU A 64 15.89 20.74 23.37
CA GLU A 64 14.51 21.23 23.31
C GLU A 64 13.64 20.16 22.64
N ILE A 65 12.82 19.50 23.44
CA ILE A 65 11.89 18.47 22.97
C ILE A 65 10.73 19.18 22.26
N PRO A 66 10.42 18.82 21.00
CA PRO A 66 9.33 19.44 20.27
C PRO A 66 7.99 19.21 20.99
N SER A 67 7.14 20.24 21.00
CA SER A 67 5.81 20.12 21.61
C SER A 67 4.91 19.18 20.81
N VAL A 68 3.85 18.68 21.43
CA VAL A 68 2.86 17.85 20.73
C VAL A 68 2.26 18.61 19.54
N GLU A 69 2.01 19.92 19.66
CA GLU A 69 1.51 20.71 18.53
C GLU A 69 2.52 20.78 17.38
N GLN A 70 3.82 20.87 17.68
CA GLN A 70 4.87 20.88 16.66
C GLN A 70 4.92 19.53 15.94
N VAL A 71 4.91 18.42 16.68
CA VAL A 71 4.90 17.06 16.09
C VAL A 71 3.66 16.83 15.23
N LEU A 72 2.48 17.24 15.70
CA LEU A 72 1.24 17.17 14.92
C LEU A 72 1.26 18.11 13.71
N GLY A 73 1.94 19.24 13.80
CA GLY A 73 2.13 20.19 12.69
C GLY A 73 3.03 19.66 11.58
N GLU A 74 3.94 18.72 11.89
CA GLU A 74 4.79 18.06 10.89
C GLU A 74 4.07 16.97 10.09
N LEU A 75 2.90 16.50 10.54
CA LEU A 75 2.11 15.53 9.81
C LEU A 75 1.60 16.10 8.49
N ASP A 76 1.68 15.30 7.42
CA ASP A 76 1.07 15.65 6.14
C ASP A 76 -0.45 15.45 6.18
N TRP A 77 -1.16 16.39 6.78
CA TRP A 77 -2.62 16.37 6.87
C TRP A 77 -3.30 16.30 5.50
N ARG A 78 -2.66 16.83 4.45
CA ARG A 78 -3.18 16.72 3.07
C ARG A 78 -3.20 15.27 2.62
N ALA A 79 -2.16 14.50 2.91
CA ALA A 79 -2.12 13.06 2.66
C ALA A 79 -3.26 12.33 3.39
N ILE A 80 -3.44 12.62 4.68
CA ILE A 80 -4.45 11.96 5.53
C ILE A 80 -5.85 12.21 4.96
N PHE A 81 -6.22 13.47 4.71
CA PHE A 81 -7.55 13.80 4.17
C PHE A 81 -7.76 13.28 2.75
N PHE A 82 -6.71 13.21 1.93
CA PHE A 82 -6.75 12.59 0.62
C PHE A 82 -7.13 11.11 0.73
N TYR A 83 -6.46 10.34 1.60
CA TYR A 83 -6.79 8.91 1.79
C TYR A 83 -8.15 8.67 2.42
N VAL A 84 -8.57 9.50 3.39
CA VAL A 84 -9.93 9.42 3.94
C VAL A 84 -10.97 9.60 2.83
N SER A 85 -10.78 10.58 1.95
CA SER A 85 -11.68 10.86 0.83
C SER A 85 -11.65 9.75 -0.23
N LEU A 86 -10.45 9.24 -0.53
CA LEU A 86 -10.26 8.13 -1.47
C LEU A 86 -10.96 6.87 -0.98
N PHE A 87 -10.76 6.47 0.28
CA PHE A 87 -11.39 5.28 0.85
C PHE A 87 -12.92 5.43 0.95
N ALA A 88 -13.42 6.63 1.29
CA ALA A 88 -14.85 6.90 1.26
C ALA A 88 -15.44 6.74 -0.16
N LEU A 89 -14.73 7.23 -1.19
CA LEU A 89 -15.11 7.06 -2.59
C LEU A 89 -15.10 5.58 -3.00
N VAL A 90 -14.05 4.83 -2.63
CA VAL A 90 -13.93 3.40 -2.95
C VAL A 90 -15.03 2.59 -2.28
N GLY A 91 -15.33 2.83 -0.99
CA GLY A 91 -16.46 2.21 -0.31
C GLY A 91 -17.81 2.56 -0.95
N GLY A 92 -17.95 3.78 -1.48
CA GLY A 92 -19.10 4.19 -2.28
C GLY A 92 -19.22 3.41 -3.61
N LEU A 93 -18.12 3.19 -4.32
CA LEU A 93 -18.09 2.40 -5.56
C LEU A 93 -18.41 0.92 -5.29
N GLU A 94 -17.93 0.38 -4.18
CA GLU A 94 -18.25 -0.99 -3.75
C GLU A 94 -19.75 -1.11 -3.43
N HIS A 95 -20.30 -0.18 -2.63
CA HIS A 95 -21.73 -0.16 -2.29
C HIS A 95 -22.62 0.04 -3.53
N ALA A 96 -22.19 0.85 -4.50
CA ALA A 96 -22.88 1.04 -5.77
C ALA A 96 -22.82 -0.19 -6.71
N GLY A 97 -22.01 -1.20 -6.36
CA GLY A 97 -21.89 -2.44 -7.13
C GLY A 97 -20.99 -2.35 -8.36
N VAL A 98 -20.13 -1.32 -8.47
CA VAL A 98 -19.23 -1.16 -9.63
C VAL A 98 -18.28 -2.36 -9.76
N ILE A 99 -17.73 -2.83 -8.64
CA ILE A 99 -16.85 -4.00 -8.64
C ILE A 99 -17.61 -5.28 -9.04
N LYS A 100 -18.89 -5.38 -8.66
CA LYS A 100 -19.75 -6.50 -9.05
C LYS A 100 -19.98 -6.52 -10.57
N ILE A 101 -20.20 -5.35 -11.20
CA ILE A 101 -20.34 -5.24 -12.66
C ILE A 101 -19.07 -5.76 -13.37
N ILE A 102 -17.88 -5.37 -12.89
CA ILE A 102 -16.60 -5.86 -13.43
C ILE A 102 -16.50 -7.37 -13.28
N SER A 103 -16.85 -7.88 -12.10
CA SER A 103 -16.82 -9.31 -11.78
C SER A 103 -17.76 -10.14 -12.65
N ASP A 104 -18.98 -9.66 -12.84
CA ASP A 104 -20.00 -10.30 -13.69
C ASP A 104 -19.58 -10.29 -15.17
N ALA A 105 -18.81 -9.28 -15.61
CA ALA A 105 -18.26 -9.22 -16.96
C ALA A 105 -17.10 -10.21 -17.19
N ILE A 106 -16.24 -10.42 -16.19
CA ILE A 106 -15.06 -11.30 -16.32
C ILE A 106 -15.43 -12.77 -16.08
N THR A 107 -16.42 -13.04 -15.24
CA THR A 107 -16.85 -14.39 -14.82
C THR A 107 -17.11 -15.36 -16.00
N PRO A 108 -17.88 -15.00 -17.04
CA PRO A 108 -18.12 -15.89 -18.19
C PRO A 108 -16.84 -16.26 -18.95
N LEU A 109 -15.85 -15.35 -18.96
CA LEU A 109 -14.57 -15.58 -19.63
C LEU A 109 -13.70 -16.56 -18.85
N ILE A 110 -13.73 -16.49 -17.52
CA ILE A 110 -13.08 -17.45 -16.61
C ILE A 110 -13.68 -18.84 -16.80
N GLN A 111 -15.01 -18.96 -16.86
CA GLN A 111 -15.71 -20.22 -17.06
C GLN A 111 -15.36 -20.88 -18.40
N LYS A 112 -15.27 -20.07 -19.46
CA LYS A 112 -14.99 -20.57 -20.81
C LYS A 112 -13.55 -21.07 -20.93
N SER A 113 -12.59 -20.39 -20.32
CA SER A 113 -11.19 -20.78 -20.33
C SER A 113 -10.45 -20.10 -19.19
N LEU A 114 -9.83 -20.90 -18.33
CA LEU A 114 -8.99 -20.40 -17.24
C LEU A 114 -7.88 -19.47 -17.76
N VAL A 115 -7.30 -19.77 -18.93
CA VAL A 115 -6.24 -18.97 -19.57
C VAL A 115 -6.77 -17.60 -19.98
N VAL A 116 -7.91 -17.57 -20.67
CA VAL A 116 -8.53 -16.31 -21.13
C VAL A 116 -9.01 -15.49 -19.94
N GLY A 117 -9.71 -16.11 -18.99
CA GLY A 117 -10.18 -15.45 -17.78
C GLY A 117 -9.06 -14.88 -16.93
N SER A 118 -7.99 -15.64 -16.70
CA SER A 118 -6.79 -15.18 -15.99
C SER A 118 -6.11 -14.00 -16.67
N THR A 119 -6.05 -14.03 -18.01
CA THR A 119 -5.46 -12.95 -18.81
C THR A 119 -6.30 -11.67 -18.71
N VAL A 120 -7.61 -11.79 -18.87
CA VAL A 120 -8.53 -10.67 -18.80
C VAL A 120 -8.55 -10.09 -17.38
N LEU A 121 -8.60 -10.94 -16.36
CA LEU A 121 -8.48 -10.54 -14.96
C LEU A 121 -7.22 -9.71 -14.75
N TYR A 122 -6.06 -10.22 -15.16
CA TYR A 122 -4.78 -9.54 -14.98
C TYR A 122 -4.75 -8.13 -15.62
N TRP A 123 -5.13 -8.04 -16.90
CA TRP A 123 -5.02 -6.80 -17.66
C TRP A 123 -6.13 -5.78 -17.37
N ILE A 124 -7.28 -6.22 -16.84
CA ILE A 124 -8.34 -5.31 -16.36
C ILE A 124 -8.03 -4.84 -14.94
N THR A 125 -7.56 -5.73 -14.06
CA THR A 125 -7.23 -5.38 -12.68
C THR A 125 -6.21 -4.26 -12.64
N ALA A 126 -5.10 -4.38 -13.38
CA ALA A 126 -3.98 -3.45 -13.29
C ALA A 126 -4.35 -1.96 -13.49
N PRO A 127 -5.08 -1.55 -14.56
CA PRO A 127 -5.51 -0.16 -14.71
C PRO A 127 -6.58 0.24 -13.68
N VAL A 128 -7.45 -0.68 -13.24
CA VAL A 128 -8.48 -0.38 -12.24
C VAL A 128 -7.85 -0.03 -10.90
N VAL A 129 -6.91 -0.82 -10.41
CA VAL A 129 -6.17 -0.53 -9.16
C VAL A 129 -5.21 0.66 -9.27
N GLY A 130 -4.95 1.12 -10.50
CA GLY A 130 -4.26 2.38 -10.72
C GLY A 130 -5.09 3.60 -10.29
N ILE A 131 -6.42 3.47 -10.24
CA ILE A 131 -7.35 4.56 -9.92
C ILE A 131 -8.06 4.29 -8.59
N VAL A 132 -8.49 3.05 -8.40
CA VAL A 132 -9.14 2.53 -7.19
C VAL A 132 -8.06 2.04 -6.24
N GLU A 133 -8.27 2.22 -4.95
CA GLU A 133 -7.35 1.68 -3.96
C GLU A 133 -7.28 0.14 -4.06
N HIS A 134 -6.06 -0.39 -4.06
CA HIS A 134 -5.79 -1.77 -4.43
C HIS A 134 -6.23 -2.80 -3.37
N ASP A 135 -6.12 -2.50 -2.08
CA ASP A 135 -6.52 -3.41 -1.00
C ASP A 135 -8.02 -3.69 -1.06
N ALA A 136 -8.84 -2.65 -1.21
CA ALA A 136 -10.29 -2.77 -1.35
C ALA A 136 -10.67 -3.56 -2.61
N TYR A 137 -10.08 -3.24 -3.77
CA TYR A 137 -10.36 -3.96 -5.01
C TYR A 137 -9.99 -5.45 -4.91
N ILE A 138 -8.80 -5.75 -4.37
CA ILE A 138 -8.32 -7.13 -4.20
C ILE A 138 -9.24 -7.89 -3.26
N LEU A 139 -9.68 -7.29 -2.15
CA LEU A 139 -10.58 -7.93 -1.19
C LEU A 139 -11.90 -8.35 -1.85
N THR A 140 -12.54 -7.42 -2.58
CA THR A 140 -13.79 -7.73 -3.27
C THR A 140 -13.60 -8.82 -4.33
N MET A 141 -12.53 -8.72 -5.16
CA MET A 141 -12.24 -9.74 -6.17
C MET A 141 -11.86 -11.10 -5.57
N LEU A 142 -11.24 -11.12 -4.39
CA LEU A 142 -10.93 -12.34 -3.68
C LEU A 142 -12.20 -13.08 -3.26
N TYR A 143 -13.23 -12.36 -2.80
CA TYR A 143 -14.54 -12.97 -2.53
C TYR A 143 -15.22 -13.49 -3.80
N VAL A 144 -15.17 -12.73 -4.89
CA VAL A 144 -15.71 -13.16 -6.19
C VAL A 144 -15.05 -14.45 -6.67
N ILE A 145 -13.71 -14.51 -6.66
CA ILE A 145 -12.94 -15.68 -7.09
C ILE A 145 -13.23 -16.88 -6.17
N ARG A 146 -13.33 -16.65 -4.85
CA ARG A 146 -13.73 -17.69 -3.88
C ARG A 146 -15.10 -18.26 -4.22
N ASP A 147 -16.08 -17.40 -4.49
CA ASP A 147 -17.45 -17.80 -4.78
C ASP A 147 -17.55 -18.54 -6.12
N LEU A 148 -16.75 -18.17 -7.12
CA LEU A 148 -16.59 -18.93 -8.37
C LEU A 148 -16.05 -20.33 -8.11
N GLY A 149 -15.08 -20.47 -7.20
CA GLY A 149 -14.54 -21.78 -6.83
C GLY A 149 -15.58 -22.68 -6.17
N HIS A 150 -16.39 -22.13 -5.25
CA HIS A 150 -17.44 -22.91 -4.59
C HIS A 150 -18.62 -23.24 -5.49
N SER A 151 -19.09 -22.28 -6.30
CA SER A 151 -20.31 -22.43 -7.09
C SER A 151 -20.09 -23.19 -8.41
N GLN A 152 -18.89 -23.13 -8.98
CA GLN A 152 -18.63 -23.62 -10.33
C GLN A 152 -17.49 -24.63 -10.41
N GLY A 153 -16.87 -24.99 -9.28
CA GLY A 153 -15.80 -25.98 -9.24
C GLY A 153 -14.51 -25.55 -9.94
N ILE A 154 -14.36 -24.26 -10.26
CA ILE A 154 -13.16 -23.70 -10.86
C ILE A 154 -12.08 -23.62 -9.79
N ASN A 155 -10.85 -24.06 -10.07
CA ASN A 155 -9.76 -23.86 -9.13
C ASN A 155 -9.45 -22.35 -8.99
N PRO A 156 -9.64 -21.73 -7.81
CA PRO A 156 -9.43 -20.29 -7.63
C PRO A 156 -7.95 -19.91 -7.54
N TRP A 157 -7.06 -20.87 -7.28
CA TRP A 157 -5.65 -20.62 -6.99
C TRP A 157 -4.90 -19.86 -8.09
N PRO A 158 -5.03 -20.21 -9.39
CA PRO A 158 -4.45 -19.45 -10.49
C PRO A 158 -4.92 -17.99 -10.52
N LEU A 159 -6.21 -17.77 -10.28
CA LEU A 159 -6.82 -16.44 -10.34
C LEU A 159 -6.33 -15.55 -9.20
N TYR A 160 -6.12 -16.10 -8.00
CA TYR A 160 -5.54 -15.34 -6.88
C TYR A 160 -4.12 -14.86 -7.19
N TRP A 161 -3.28 -15.68 -7.81
CA TRP A 161 -1.93 -15.25 -8.19
C TRP A 161 -1.95 -14.17 -9.26
N MET A 162 -2.82 -14.30 -10.26
CA MET A 162 -2.96 -13.28 -11.30
C MET A 162 -3.48 -11.97 -10.72
N LEU A 163 -4.47 -12.02 -9.82
CA LEU A 163 -4.98 -10.86 -9.11
C LEU A 163 -3.90 -10.20 -8.25
N LEU A 164 -3.10 -10.98 -7.51
CA LEU A 164 -2.03 -10.49 -6.66
C LEU A 164 -0.97 -9.73 -7.48
N TRP A 165 -0.47 -10.32 -8.56
CA TRP A 165 0.53 -9.67 -9.41
C TRP A 165 -0.03 -8.42 -10.10
N ALA A 166 -1.23 -8.50 -10.68
CA ALA A 166 -1.84 -7.35 -11.34
C ALA A 166 -2.17 -6.21 -10.36
N GLY A 167 -2.74 -6.55 -9.20
CA GLY A 167 -3.14 -5.59 -8.17
C GLY A 167 -1.96 -4.86 -7.52
N THR A 168 -0.90 -5.60 -7.18
CA THR A 168 0.29 -5.01 -6.55
C THR A 168 1.16 -4.20 -7.51
N LEU A 169 1.28 -4.63 -8.77
CA LEU A 169 2.04 -3.88 -9.78
C LEU A 169 1.24 -2.70 -10.32
N GLY A 170 -0.05 -2.91 -10.62
CA GLY A 170 -0.95 -1.91 -11.17
C GLY A 170 -1.19 -0.72 -10.25
N SER A 171 -1.18 -0.93 -8.93
CA SER A 171 -1.34 0.16 -7.95
C SER A 171 -0.26 1.25 -8.08
N ASN A 172 0.86 0.92 -8.73
CA ASN A 172 1.94 1.87 -8.99
C ASN A 172 1.68 2.79 -10.19
N PHE A 173 0.57 2.65 -10.91
CA PHE A 173 0.27 3.50 -12.07
C PHE A 173 0.12 4.97 -11.68
N THR A 174 -0.63 5.24 -10.60
CA THR A 174 -0.94 6.61 -10.18
C THR A 174 -0.75 6.79 -8.68
N ILE A 175 -0.71 8.05 -8.26
CA ILE A 175 -0.62 8.45 -6.86
C ILE A 175 -1.81 7.93 -6.02
N ALA A 176 -2.98 7.75 -6.64
CA ALA A 176 -4.17 7.25 -5.96
C ALA A 176 -4.11 5.74 -5.70
N GLY A 177 -3.39 4.97 -6.52
CA GLY A 177 -3.36 3.51 -6.39
C GLY A 177 -2.66 3.02 -5.12
N ALA A 178 -1.62 3.73 -4.65
CA ALA A 178 -0.82 3.30 -3.50
C ALA A 178 -0.42 4.44 -2.55
N PRO A 179 -0.80 4.35 -1.25
CA PRO A 179 0.02 4.63 -0.09
C PRO A 179 1.30 5.46 -0.27
N ALA A 180 2.30 4.65 -0.54
CA ALA A 180 3.70 5.00 -0.56
C ALA A 180 4.04 5.93 -1.72
N LEU A 181 3.34 5.88 -2.85
CA LEU A 181 3.61 6.77 -3.98
C LEU A 181 3.23 8.21 -3.67
N PHE A 182 2.10 8.43 -2.98
CA PHE A 182 1.74 9.76 -2.52
C PHE A 182 2.79 10.31 -1.56
N VAL A 183 3.18 9.51 -0.56
CA VAL A 183 4.17 9.92 0.44
C VAL A 183 5.53 10.21 -0.21
N ALA A 184 6.00 9.32 -1.10
CA ALA A 184 7.25 9.51 -1.82
C ALA A 184 7.24 10.78 -2.68
N LYS A 185 6.13 11.05 -3.38
CA LYS A 185 5.96 12.29 -4.14
C LYS A 185 5.95 13.51 -3.22
N SER A 186 5.17 13.50 -2.15
CA SER A 186 5.07 14.62 -1.19
C SER A 186 6.43 14.95 -0.58
N MET A 187 7.19 13.92 -0.19
CA MET A 187 8.56 14.08 0.32
C MET A 187 9.50 14.64 -0.75
N GLY A 188 9.49 14.09 -1.96
CA GLY A 188 10.34 14.60 -3.06
C GLY A 188 10.04 16.04 -3.42
N GLU A 189 8.76 16.42 -3.52
CA GLU A 189 8.36 17.81 -3.81
C GLU A 189 8.77 18.79 -2.71
N LYS A 190 8.77 18.34 -1.46
CA LYS A 190 9.19 19.13 -0.29
C LYS A 190 10.70 19.35 -0.29
N GLU A 191 11.50 18.32 -0.55
CA GLU A 191 12.96 18.42 -0.57
C GLU A 191 13.47 19.21 -1.78
N ASP A 192 12.96 18.92 -2.98
CA ASP A 192 13.39 19.57 -4.22
C ASP A 192 12.76 20.95 -4.43
N GLN A 193 11.88 21.40 -3.53
CA GLN A 193 11.13 22.66 -3.61
C GLN A 193 10.43 22.85 -4.97
N ARG A 194 9.97 21.74 -5.56
CA ARG A 194 9.40 21.69 -6.91
C ARG A 194 8.16 20.82 -6.89
N GLN A 195 7.11 21.25 -7.61
CA GLN A 195 5.96 20.40 -7.86
C GLN A 195 6.18 19.50 -9.09
N VAL A 196 5.91 18.21 -8.94
CA VAL A 196 5.93 17.22 -10.01
C VAL A 196 4.55 17.18 -10.65
N SER A 197 4.49 17.51 -11.94
CA SER A 197 3.24 17.48 -12.69
C SER A 197 2.71 16.05 -12.87
N LEU A 198 1.40 15.88 -13.01
CA LEU A 198 0.80 14.56 -13.30
C LEU A 198 1.38 13.92 -14.56
N LYS A 199 1.68 14.71 -15.59
CA LYS A 199 2.25 14.21 -16.85
C LYS A 199 3.67 13.67 -16.65
N GLU A 200 4.49 14.36 -15.86
CA GLU A 200 5.84 13.93 -15.53
C GLU A 200 5.81 12.64 -14.71
N PHE A 201 4.95 12.58 -13.69
CA PHE A 201 4.78 11.40 -12.86
C PHE A 201 4.31 10.19 -13.69
N LEU A 202 3.22 10.33 -14.44
CA LEU A 202 2.69 9.26 -15.29
C LEU A 202 3.66 8.87 -16.41
N GLY A 203 4.47 9.80 -16.90
CA GLY A 203 5.51 9.53 -17.88
C GLY A 203 6.60 8.58 -17.37
N ILE A 204 6.78 8.48 -16.04
CA ILE A 204 7.74 7.57 -15.40
C ILE A 204 7.04 6.29 -14.94
N THR A 205 5.90 6.43 -14.25
CA THR A 205 5.22 5.28 -13.63
C THR A 205 4.56 4.37 -14.66
N VAL A 206 3.89 4.92 -15.68
CA VAL A 206 3.18 4.10 -16.68
C VAL A 206 4.13 3.17 -17.43
N PRO A 207 5.28 3.62 -17.98
CA PRO A 207 6.23 2.71 -18.61
C PRO A 207 6.78 1.66 -17.64
N TYR A 208 7.14 2.07 -16.41
CA TYR A 208 7.64 1.15 -15.40
C TYR A 208 6.65 0.04 -15.08
N VAL A 209 5.38 0.40 -14.86
CA VAL A 209 4.32 -0.56 -14.53
C VAL A 209 4.02 -1.46 -15.71
N LEU A 210 3.90 -0.94 -16.93
CA LEU A 210 3.65 -1.75 -18.11
C LEU A 210 4.75 -2.80 -18.34
N ILE A 211 6.02 -2.39 -18.24
CA ILE A 211 7.15 -3.30 -18.35
C ILE A 211 7.06 -4.37 -17.26
N SER A 212 6.86 -3.96 -16.01
CA SER A 212 6.75 -4.89 -14.87
C SER A 212 5.58 -5.87 -15.04
N LEU A 213 4.42 -5.41 -15.51
CA LEU A 213 3.26 -6.24 -15.79
C LEU A 213 3.56 -7.28 -16.85
N VAL A 214 4.20 -6.90 -17.97
CA VAL A 214 4.57 -7.86 -19.02
C VAL A 214 5.54 -8.91 -18.49
N PHE A 215 6.58 -8.48 -17.76
CA PHE A 215 7.60 -9.37 -17.22
C PHE A 215 7.05 -10.32 -16.15
N CYS A 216 6.07 -9.90 -15.35
CA CYS A 216 5.45 -10.75 -14.33
C CYS A 216 4.31 -11.61 -14.91
N TYR A 217 3.62 -11.13 -15.94
CA TYR A 217 2.54 -11.87 -16.61
C TYR A 217 3.04 -13.20 -17.19
N ILE A 218 4.20 -13.21 -17.85
CA ILE A 218 4.72 -14.42 -18.50
C ILE A 218 4.99 -15.55 -17.48
N PRO A 219 5.82 -15.36 -16.43
CA PRO A 219 6.00 -16.38 -15.40
C PRO A 219 4.70 -16.74 -14.68
N ALA A 220 3.83 -15.76 -14.40
CA ALA A 220 2.58 -16.03 -13.72
C ALA A 220 1.68 -16.97 -14.55
N MET A 221 1.60 -16.76 -15.86
CA MET A 221 0.86 -17.65 -16.76
C MET A 221 1.49 -19.05 -16.82
N LEU A 222 2.82 -19.13 -16.99
CA LEU A 222 3.53 -20.41 -17.12
C LEU A 222 3.46 -21.26 -15.85
N VAL A 223 3.60 -20.64 -14.67
CA VAL A 223 3.70 -21.34 -13.39
C VAL A 223 2.33 -21.56 -12.75
N TRP A 224 1.44 -20.56 -12.80
CA TRP A 224 0.20 -20.59 -12.03
C TRP A 224 -1.05 -20.86 -12.85
N VAL A 225 -1.04 -20.64 -14.17
CA VAL A 225 -2.25 -20.79 -15.00
C VAL A 225 -2.20 -22.03 -15.87
N LEU A 226 -1.19 -22.18 -16.71
CA LEU A 226 -1.09 -23.31 -17.65
C LEU A 226 -1.12 -24.70 -16.99
N PRO A 227 -0.47 -24.94 -15.84
CA PRO A 227 -0.53 -26.26 -15.19
C PRO A 227 -1.93 -26.66 -14.72
N PHE A 228 -2.81 -25.67 -14.53
CA PHE A 228 -4.18 -25.82 -14.03
C PHE A 228 -5.24 -25.67 -15.13
N ALA A 229 -4.85 -25.37 -16.36
CA ALA A 229 -5.75 -25.15 -17.49
C ALA A 229 -6.12 -26.44 -18.26
N LYS A 230 -5.96 -27.62 -17.63
CA LYS A 230 -6.30 -28.92 -18.21
C LYS A 230 -7.81 -29.14 -18.30
#